data_AF-A0A0Q8UAV0-F1
#
_entry.id   AF-A0A0Q8UAV0-F1
#
_cell.length_a   1.000
_cell.length_b   1.000
_cell.length_c   1.000
_cell.angle_alpha   90.00
_cell.angle_beta   90.00
_cell.angle_gamma   90.00
#
_symmetry.space_group_name_H-M   'P 1'
#
loop_
_entity.id
_entity.type
_entity.pdbx_description
1 polymer ?
#
loop_
_entity_poly.entity_id
_entity_poly.type
_entity_poly.pdbx_seq_one_letter_code
_entity_poly.pdbx_strand_id
1 'polypeptide(L)'
;MLSGLCSGVAAGMTNALSQYFYLEFWGLSAANISMLALASVLASVSGVAAAAPTSKAFGKKAAMLGLFSLATVTASAPILLRLLGLMPQNGTGWVFAILWVDAFLATTLAIAGYIIISSMIADIVEDAAVKTGVRSEGLLFAANGLLPKFTAGIGVFMSGLLLTFVAFPSHAPAGTVAPEIMRHLALVYLPITFGMNMLSILVLVFYRIDRETHERNVAALAGEKTVGDAGPPPEAEPVIASAG
;
A
#
# COMPACT_ATOMS: atom_id res chain seq x y z
N MET A 1 -11.13 9.15 -0.63
CA MET A 1 -10.25 10.27 -0.19
C MET A 1 -9.98 10.25 1.31
N LEU A 2 -11.00 10.09 2.17
CA LEU A 2 -10.81 10.02 3.62
C LEU A 2 -9.86 8.89 4.07
N SER A 3 -9.99 7.69 3.49
CA SER A 3 -9.06 6.59 3.74
C SER A 3 -7.61 6.94 3.40
N GLY A 4 -7.37 7.54 2.23
CA GLY A 4 -6.05 8.01 1.79
C GLY A 4 -5.46 9.11 2.67
N LEU A 5 -6.31 9.95 3.28
CA LEU A 5 -5.87 10.94 4.27
C LEU A 5 -5.32 10.25 5.52
N CYS A 6 -6.08 9.32 6.10
CA CYS A 6 -5.68 8.61 7.32
C CYS A 6 -4.41 7.77 7.11
N SER A 7 -4.35 6.97 6.05
CA SER A 7 -3.16 6.15 5.77
C SER A 7 -1.97 6.98 5.33
N GLY A 8 -2.19 8.07 4.60
CA GLY A 8 -1.11 8.98 4.18
C GLY A 8 -0.43 9.68 5.36
N VAL A 9 -1.20 10.12 6.37
CA VAL A 9 -0.62 10.73 7.58
C VAL A 9 0.17 9.68 8.37
N ALA A 10 -0.35 8.47 8.51
CA ALA A 10 0.36 7.37 9.15
C ALA A 10 1.68 7.04 8.42
N ALA A 11 1.66 6.95 7.08
CA ALA A 11 2.85 6.72 6.27
C ALA A 11 3.88 7.86 6.40
N GLY A 12 3.44 9.12 6.40
CA GLY A 12 4.30 10.27 6.61
C GLY A 12 4.98 10.23 7.99
N MET A 13 4.24 9.84 9.01
CA MET A 13 4.76 9.69 10.37
C MET A 13 5.78 8.56 10.47
N THR A 14 5.47 7.40 9.89
CA THR A 14 6.39 6.26 9.80
C THR A 14 7.68 6.65 9.09
N ASN A 15 7.61 7.33 7.95
CA ASN A 15 8.81 7.75 7.23
C ASN A 15 9.67 8.72 8.06
N ALA A 16 9.05 9.71 8.71
CA ALA A 16 9.76 10.68 9.54
C ALA A 16 10.44 10.04 10.78
N LEU A 17 9.75 9.13 11.46
CA LEU A 17 10.23 8.52 12.71
C LEU A 17 11.11 7.28 12.48
N SER A 18 10.99 6.60 11.33
CA SER A 18 11.74 5.38 11.02
C SER A 18 13.25 5.55 11.21
N GLN A 19 13.80 6.70 10.82
CA GLN A 19 15.23 6.96 10.95
C GLN A 19 15.68 7.07 12.41
N TYR A 20 14.85 7.67 13.28
CA TYR A 20 15.11 7.69 14.72
C TYR A 20 15.04 6.27 15.31
N PHE A 21 14.07 5.46 14.89
CA PHE A 21 14.01 4.07 15.32
C PHE A 21 15.24 3.28 14.85
N TYR A 22 15.68 3.41 13.60
CA TYR A 22 16.86 2.69 13.11
C TYR A 22 18.14 3.08 13.86
N LEU A 23 18.37 4.37 14.11
CA LEU A 23 19.58 4.84 14.77
C LEU A 23 19.54 4.64 16.29
N GLU A 24 18.48 5.08 16.96
CA GLU A 24 18.42 5.12 18.43
C GLU A 24 17.81 3.87 19.05
N PHE A 25 16.73 3.34 18.47
CA PHE A 25 16.03 2.19 19.05
C PHE A 25 16.72 0.86 18.68
N TRP A 26 17.14 0.73 17.42
CA TRP A 26 17.79 -0.47 16.89
C TRP A 26 19.33 -0.39 16.91
N GLY A 27 19.91 0.80 17.03
CA GLY A 27 21.37 0.97 17.07
C GLY A 27 22.06 0.60 15.76
N LEU A 28 21.39 0.78 14.61
CA LEU A 28 21.94 0.43 13.31
C LEU A 28 23.02 1.42 12.86
N SER A 29 24.07 0.90 12.23
CA SER A 29 25.07 1.73 11.56
C SER A 29 24.50 2.38 10.30
N ALA A 30 25.10 3.49 9.85
CA ALA A 30 24.73 4.14 8.59
C ALA A 30 24.84 3.21 7.36
N ALA A 31 25.76 2.25 7.38
CA ALA A 31 25.89 1.23 6.34
C ALA A 31 24.68 0.30 6.31
N ASN A 32 24.21 -0.16 7.47
CA ASN A 32 23.02 -1.01 7.56
C ASN A 32 21.75 -0.26 7.12
N ILE A 33 21.62 1.03 7.48
CA ILE A 33 20.50 1.86 7.04
C ILE A 33 20.51 2.03 5.51
N SER A 34 21.69 2.24 4.90
CA SER A 34 21.82 2.26 3.44
C SER A 34 21.43 0.93 2.79
N MET A 35 21.76 -0.20 3.41
CA MET A 35 21.33 -1.52 2.93
C MET A 35 19.81 -1.74 3.06
N LEU A 36 19.15 -1.17 4.08
CA LEU A 36 17.69 -1.16 4.18
C LEU A 36 17.05 -0.36 3.04
N ALA A 37 17.65 0.75 2.63
CA ALA A 37 17.17 1.49 1.47
C ALA A 37 17.24 0.66 0.17
N LEU A 38 18.28 -0.17 0.01
CA LEU A 38 18.36 -1.14 -1.10
C LEU A 38 17.25 -2.20 -1.02
N ALA A 39 16.88 -2.64 0.19
CA ALA A 39 15.75 -3.54 0.39
C ALA A 39 14.47 -2.94 -0.21
N SER A 40 14.22 -1.65 0.03
CA SER A 40 13.05 -0.94 -0.50
C SER A 40 13.03 -0.87 -2.03
N VAL A 41 14.20 -0.73 -2.66
CA VAL A 41 14.32 -0.75 -4.13
C VAL A 41 13.95 -2.14 -4.68
N LEU A 42 14.52 -3.20 -4.12
CA LEU A 42 14.18 -4.57 -4.51
C LEU A 42 12.70 -4.87 -4.25
N ALA A 43 12.19 -4.44 -3.10
CA ALA A 43 10.80 -4.59 -2.72
C ALA A 43 9.84 -3.89 -3.68
N SER A 44 10.25 -2.77 -4.29
CA SER A 44 9.46 -2.06 -5.30
C SER A 44 9.27 -2.88 -6.57
N VAL A 45 10.32 -3.55 -7.05
CA VAL A 45 10.25 -4.44 -8.21
C VAL A 45 9.34 -5.63 -7.89
N SER A 46 9.50 -6.24 -6.72
CA SER A 46 8.65 -7.33 -6.26
C SER A 46 7.18 -6.91 -6.08
N GLY A 47 6.94 -5.68 -5.59
CA GLY A 47 5.60 -5.12 -5.41
C GLY A 47 4.88 -4.92 -6.73
N VAL A 48 5.58 -4.39 -7.74
CA VAL A 48 5.05 -4.26 -9.11
C VAL A 48 4.68 -5.62 -9.69
N ALA A 49 5.57 -6.61 -9.54
CA ALA A 49 5.33 -7.97 -10.02
C ALA A 49 4.15 -8.65 -9.29
N ALA A 50 3.96 -8.38 -8.00
CA ALA A 50 2.90 -8.97 -7.18
C ALA A 50 1.52 -8.33 -7.38
N ALA A 51 1.44 -7.07 -7.82
CA ALA A 51 0.19 -6.33 -7.90
C ALA A 51 -0.84 -6.99 -8.85
N ALA A 52 -0.45 -7.26 -10.09
CA ALA A 52 -1.33 -7.85 -11.10
C ALA A 52 -1.83 -9.27 -10.74
N PRO A 53 -0.97 -10.24 -10.37
CA PRO A 53 -1.43 -11.59 -10.00
C PRO A 53 -2.34 -11.57 -8.77
N THR A 54 -2.00 -10.78 -7.73
CA THR A 54 -2.83 -10.68 -6.53
C THR A 54 -4.21 -10.08 -6.84
N SER A 55 -4.23 -9.03 -7.67
CA SER A 55 -5.49 -8.41 -8.12
C SER A 55 -6.36 -9.36 -8.94
N LYS A 56 -5.76 -10.23 -9.79
CA LYS A 56 -6.51 -11.20 -10.59
C LYS A 56 -7.05 -12.35 -9.75
N ALA A 57 -6.29 -12.81 -8.75
CA ALA A 57 -6.68 -13.93 -7.90
C ALA A 57 -7.81 -13.59 -6.91
N PHE A 58 -7.75 -12.41 -6.28
CA PHE A 58 -8.68 -12.04 -5.21
C PHE A 58 -9.66 -10.92 -5.58
N GLY A 59 -9.50 -10.30 -6.75
CA GLY A 59 -10.20 -9.06 -7.10
C GLY A 59 -9.53 -7.82 -6.49
N LYS A 60 -9.70 -6.66 -7.14
CA LYS A 60 -8.97 -5.42 -6.79
C LYS A 60 -9.21 -5.00 -5.33
N LYS A 61 -10.46 -4.92 -4.87
CA LYS A 61 -10.77 -4.49 -3.51
C LYS A 61 -10.24 -5.44 -2.43
N ALA A 62 -10.51 -6.75 -2.55
CA ALA A 62 -10.07 -7.71 -1.53
C ALA A 62 -8.55 -7.85 -1.50
N ALA A 63 -7.89 -7.86 -2.67
CA ALA A 63 -6.44 -7.84 -2.78
C ALA A 63 -5.85 -6.60 -2.07
N MET A 64 -6.37 -5.41 -2.39
CA MET A 64 -5.93 -4.16 -1.79
C MET A 64 -6.10 -4.14 -0.27
N LEU A 65 -7.26 -4.53 0.25
CA LEU A 65 -7.52 -4.58 1.69
C LEU A 65 -6.59 -5.58 2.39
N GLY A 66 -6.40 -6.77 1.81
CA GLY A 66 -5.50 -7.79 2.34
C GLY A 66 -4.04 -7.32 2.37
N LEU A 67 -3.56 -6.73 1.28
CA LEU A 67 -2.20 -6.22 1.15
C LEU A 67 -1.92 -5.09 2.16
N PHE A 68 -2.81 -4.10 2.30
CA PHE A 68 -2.61 -3.03 3.29
C PHE A 68 -2.73 -3.50 4.73
N SER A 69 -3.64 -4.44 5.00
CA SER A 69 -3.76 -5.03 6.34
C SER A 69 -2.49 -5.78 6.72
N LEU A 70 -1.98 -6.63 5.81
CA LEU A 70 -0.75 -7.38 6.04
C LEU A 70 0.46 -6.44 6.14
N ALA A 71 0.58 -5.43 5.27
CA ALA A 71 1.64 -4.44 5.33
C ALA A 71 1.66 -3.69 6.69
N THR A 72 0.49 -3.33 7.21
CA THR A 72 0.37 -2.64 8.51
C THR A 72 0.84 -3.54 9.66
N VAL A 73 0.45 -4.82 9.63
CA VAL A 73 0.86 -5.80 10.64
C VAL A 73 2.36 -6.05 10.57
N THR A 74 2.91 -6.28 9.38
CA THR A 74 4.35 -6.49 9.16
C THR A 74 5.14 -5.28 9.64
N ALA A 75 4.82 -4.06 9.20
CA ALA A 75 5.54 -2.86 9.61
C ALA A 75 5.50 -2.59 11.13
N SER A 76 4.45 -3.04 11.83
CA SER A 76 4.33 -2.89 13.29
C SER A 76 4.98 -4.03 14.07
N ALA A 77 5.22 -5.18 13.44
CA ALA A 77 5.64 -6.40 14.10
C ALA A 77 7.02 -6.28 14.78
N PRO A 78 8.08 -5.72 14.17
CA PRO A 78 9.38 -5.62 14.83
C PRO A 78 9.34 -4.82 16.14
N ILE A 79 8.63 -3.70 16.13
CA ILE A 79 8.50 -2.82 17.30
C ILE A 79 7.69 -3.53 18.39
N LEU A 80 6.57 -4.18 18.04
CA LEU A 80 5.79 -4.99 18.99
C LEU A 80 6.62 -6.13 19.60
N LEU A 81 7.32 -6.90 18.77
CA LEU A 81 8.18 -8.00 19.24
C LEU A 81 9.30 -7.51 20.15
N ARG A 82 9.84 -6.31 19.90
CA ARG A 82 10.81 -5.67 20.78
C ARG A 82 10.22 -5.26 22.12
N LEU A 83 9.03 -4.68 22.13
CA LEU A 83 8.32 -4.32 23.36
C LEU A 83 7.94 -5.54 24.20
N LEU A 84 7.69 -6.69 23.56
CA LEU A 84 7.45 -7.97 24.22
C LEU A 84 8.74 -8.70 24.68
N GLY A 85 9.92 -8.15 24.37
CA GLY A 85 11.21 -8.78 24.72
C GLY A 85 11.58 -10.00 23.87
N LEU A 86 10.90 -10.23 22.75
CA LEU A 86 11.14 -11.37 21.85
C LEU A 86 12.22 -11.10 20.80
N MET A 87 12.64 -9.83 20.66
CA MET A 87 13.71 -9.45 19.72
C MET A 87 15.10 -9.64 20.34
N PRO A 88 16.10 -10.12 19.55
CA PRO A 88 17.47 -10.25 19.99
C PRO A 88 18.11 -8.92 20.39
N GLN A 89 19.15 -8.96 21.22
CA GLN A 89 19.84 -7.76 21.68
C GLN A 89 20.49 -6.98 20.52
N ASN A 90 20.55 -5.66 20.67
CA ASN A 90 21.16 -4.77 19.67
C ASN A 90 22.64 -5.14 19.49
N GLY A 91 23.15 -4.97 18.26
CA GLY A 91 24.52 -5.36 17.90
C GLY A 91 24.68 -6.81 17.41
N THR A 92 23.64 -7.64 17.50
CA THR A 92 23.62 -8.93 16.80
C THR A 92 23.23 -8.74 15.33
N GLY A 93 23.91 -9.43 14.40
CA GLY A 93 23.58 -9.38 12.96
C GLY A 93 22.16 -9.84 12.64
N TRP A 94 21.52 -10.57 13.56
CA TRP A 94 20.14 -11.03 13.48
C TRP A 94 19.12 -9.89 13.48
N VAL A 95 19.34 -8.82 14.28
CA VAL A 95 18.41 -7.67 14.30
C VAL A 95 18.33 -7.05 12.90
N PHE A 96 19.47 -6.83 12.26
CA PHE A 96 19.52 -6.28 10.91
C PHE A 96 18.82 -7.20 9.91
N ALA A 97 19.10 -8.51 9.94
CA ALA A 97 18.47 -9.46 9.02
C ALA A 97 16.94 -9.48 9.16
N ILE A 98 16.42 -9.47 10.38
CA ILE A 98 14.97 -9.43 10.64
C ILE A 98 14.37 -8.13 10.11
N LEU A 99 14.98 -6.98 10.42
CA LEU A 99 14.50 -5.67 9.95
C LEU A 99 14.58 -5.55 8.43
N TRP A 100 15.58 -6.17 7.80
CA TRP A 100 15.72 -6.16 6.35
C TRP A 100 14.61 -6.95 5.67
N VAL A 101 14.32 -8.16 6.15
CA VAL A 101 13.23 -9.00 5.65
C VAL A 101 11.89 -8.32 5.89
N ASP A 102 11.69 -7.74 7.08
CA ASP A 102 10.48 -7.02 7.43
C ASP A 102 10.25 -5.80 6.52
N ALA A 103 11.27 -4.95 6.37
CA ALA A 103 11.22 -3.78 5.51
C ALA A 103 10.94 -4.17 4.05
N PHE A 104 11.58 -5.24 3.56
CA PHE A 104 11.33 -5.78 2.23
C PHE A 104 9.86 -6.20 2.06
N LEU A 105 9.36 -7.06 2.96
CA LEU A 105 7.98 -7.56 2.90
C LEU A 105 6.95 -6.44 3.03
N ALA A 106 7.07 -5.59 4.04
CA ALA A 106 6.16 -4.47 4.27
C ALA A 106 6.11 -3.54 3.06
N THR A 107 7.27 -3.21 2.47
CA THR A 107 7.36 -2.33 1.30
C THR A 107 6.78 -2.99 0.05
N THR A 108 7.04 -4.28 -0.19
CA THR A 108 6.46 -5.03 -1.32
C THR A 108 4.94 -5.04 -1.24
N LEU A 109 4.39 -5.34 -0.06
CA LEU A 109 2.94 -5.39 0.16
C LEU A 109 2.30 -4.02 -0.03
N ALA A 110 2.91 -2.96 0.54
CA ALA A 110 2.43 -1.60 0.39
C ALA A 110 2.42 -1.14 -1.08
N ILE A 111 3.51 -1.37 -1.82
CA ILE A 111 3.62 -0.99 -3.24
C ILE A 111 2.60 -1.75 -4.09
N ALA A 112 2.44 -3.04 -3.88
CA ALA A 112 1.41 -3.82 -4.58
C ALA A 112 0.01 -3.24 -4.30
N GLY A 113 -0.29 -2.90 -3.06
CA GLY A 113 -1.56 -2.25 -2.68
C GLY A 113 -1.77 -0.89 -3.35
N TYR A 114 -0.73 -0.04 -3.39
CA TYR A 114 -0.79 1.27 -4.04
C TYR A 114 -1.06 1.18 -5.55
N ILE A 115 -0.44 0.21 -6.23
CA ILE A 115 -0.66 -0.03 -7.67
C ILE A 115 -2.11 -0.41 -7.92
N ILE A 116 -2.67 -1.30 -7.11
CA ILE A 116 -4.06 -1.72 -7.25
C ILE A 116 -5.00 -0.53 -7.00
N ILE A 117 -4.77 0.28 -5.95
CA ILE A 117 -5.57 1.50 -5.70
C ILE A 117 -5.49 2.45 -6.90
N SER A 118 -4.30 2.70 -7.44
CA SER A 118 -4.13 3.61 -8.57
C SER A 118 -4.90 3.12 -9.80
N SER A 119 -4.92 1.80 -10.05
CA SER A 119 -5.72 1.21 -11.12
C SER A 119 -7.21 1.36 -10.85
N MET A 120 -7.68 1.14 -9.62
CA MET A 120 -9.10 1.34 -9.28
C MET A 120 -9.55 2.79 -9.49
N ILE A 121 -8.69 3.77 -9.18
CA ILE A 121 -8.99 5.19 -9.43
C ILE A 121 -9.11 5.44 -10.94
N ALA A 122 -8.23 4.87 -11.76
CA ALA A 122 -8.31 4.98 -13.21
C ALA A 122 -9.62 4.38 -13.75
N ASP A 123 -10.02 3.19 -13.29
CA ASP A 123 -11.30 2.57 -13.68
C ASP A 123 -12.49 3.47 -13.34
N ILE A 124 -12.49 4.12 -12.16
CA ILE A 124 -13.56 5.04 -11.73
C ILE A 124 -13.62 6.28 -12.64
N VAL A 125 -12.47 6.81 -13.03
CA VAL A 125 -12.38 7.97 -13.92
C VAL A 125 -12.96 7.63 -15.29
N GLU A 126 -12.58 6.48 -15.83
CA GLU A 126 -13.07 5.97 -17.12
C GLU A 126 -14.59 5.74 -17.07
N ASP A 127 -15.07 5.10 -16.00
CA ASP A 127 -16.50 4.90 -15.75
C ASP A 127 -17.30 6.22 -15.65
N ALA A 128 -16.74 7.21 -14.95
CA ALA A 128 -17.38 8.51 -14.81
C ALA A 128 -17.44 9.27 -16.14
N ALA A 129 -16.37 9.18 -16.95
CA ALA A 129 -16.32 9.80 -18.27
C ALA A 129 -17.36 9.20 -19.22
N VAL A 130 -17.53 7.88 -19.22
CA VAL A 130 -18.55 7.18 -20.02
C VAL A 130 -19.97 7.59 -19.60
N LYS A 131 -20.25 7.68 -18.29
CA LYS A 131 -21.60 8.01 -17.79
C LYS A 131 -21.98 9.48 -17.97
N THR A 132 -21.03 10.40 -17.88
CA THR A 132 -21.32 11.85 -17.80
C THR A 132 -20.93 12.65 -19.05
N GLY A 133 -20.09 12.09 -19.93
CA GLY A 133 -19.55 12.80 -21.09
C GLY A 133 -18.53 13.89 -20.74
N VAL A 134 -18.20 14.08 -19.45
CA VAL A 134 -17.23 15.08 -18.97
C VAL A 134 -15.95 14.36 -18.53
N ARG A 135 -14.80 14.75 -19.10
CA ARG A 135 -13.50 14.23 -18.67
C ARG A 135 -13.01 15.01 -17.44
N SER A 136 -13.07 14.38 -16.26
CA SER A 136 -12.47 14.91 -15.01
C SER A 136 -11.10 14.30 -14.69
N GLU A 137 -10.42 13.71 -15.68
CA GLU A 137 -9.12 13.03 -15.55
C GLU A 137 -8.06 13.90 -14.86
N GLY A 138 -7.92 15.16 -15.29
CA GLY A 138 -6.91 16.07 -14.76
C GLY A 138 -7.10 16.37 -13.27
N LEU A 139 -8.35 16.52 -12.81
CA LEU A 139 -8.65 16.82 -11.41
C LEU A 139 -8.40 15.61 -10.51
N LEU A 140 -8.82 14.41 -10.94
CA LEU A 140 -8.61 13.18 -10.17
C LEU A 140 -7.13 12.78 -10.15
N PHE A 141 -6.42 12.96 -11.26
CA PHE A 141 -4.96 12.75 -11.31
C PHE A 141 -4.22 13.75 -10.43
N ALA A 142 -4.60 15.03 -10.47
CA ALA A 142 -4.04 16.06 -9.59
C ALA A 142 -4.29 15.73 -8.11
N ALA A 143 -5.50 15.30 -7.75
CA ALA A 143 -5.83 14.88 -6.40
C ALA A 143 -5.00 13.65 -5.97
N ASN A 144 -4.85 12.64 -6.83
CA ASN A 144 -4.04 11.46 -6.55
C ASN A 144 -2.55 11.78 -6.36
N GLY A 145 -2.03 12.77 -7.09
CA GLY A 145 -0.64 13.22 -6.96
C GLY A 145 -0.38 14.17 -5.79
N LEU A 146 -1.35 15.01 -5.42
CA LEU A 146 -1.21 16.03 -4.37
C LEU A 146 -1.52 15.49 -2.97
N LEU A 147 -2.52 14.61 -2.85
CA LEU A 147 -2.98 14.10 -1.55
C LEU A 147 -1.87 13.38 -0.75
N PRO A 148 -1.02 12.52 -1.36
CA PRO A 148 0.10 11.90 -0.65
C PRO A 148 1.11 12.93 -0.13
N LYS A 149 1.34 14.02 -0.86
CA LYS A 149 2.29 15.07 -0.45
C LYS A 149 1.76 15.86 0.74
N PHE A 150 0.48 16.21 0.70
CA PHE A 150 -0.19 16.92 1.79
C PHE A 150 -0.21 16.09 3.08
N THR A 151 -0.61 14.83 2.96
CA THR A 151 -0.67 13.89 4.08
C THR A 151 0.70 13.54 4.64
N ALA A 152 1.72 13.40 3.78
CA ALA A 152 3.10 13.25 4.21
C ALA A 152 3.57 14.45 5.04
N GLY A 153 3.28 15.67 4.61
CA GLY A 153 3.60 16.89 5.36
C GLY A 153 2.94 16.92 6.75
N ILE A 154 1.66 16.57 6.84
CA ILE A 154 0.95 16.45 8.13
C ILE A 154 1.60 15.36 8.99
N GLY A 155 1.94 14.21 8.42
CA GLY A 155 2.61 13.11 9.14
C GLY A 155 3.96 13.53 9.74
N VAL A 156 4.77 14.27 8.97
CA VAL A 156 6.04 14.83 9.43
C VAL A 156 5.82 15.85 10.55
N PHE A 157 4.84 16.74 10.41
CA PHE A 157 4.49 17.71 11.45
C PHE A 157 4.07 17.02 12.76
N MET A 158 3.19 16.03 12.67
CA MET A 158 2.74 15.23 13.82
C MET A 158 3.90 14.45 14.46
N SER A 159 4.87 14.01 13.67
CA SER A 159 6.09 13.37 14.19
C SER A 159 6.93 14.33 15.03
N GLY A 160 7.07 15.58 14.58
CA GLY A 160 7.76 16.62 15.36
C GLY A 160 7.04 16.93 16.68
N LEU A 161 5.71 16.98 16.68
CA LEU A 161 4.92 17.10 17.91
C LEU A 161 5.14 15.92 18.85
N LEU A 162 5.18 14.70 18.31
CA LEU A 162 5.40 13.49 19.10
C LEU A 162 6.80 13.47 19.73
N LEU A 163 7.83 13.84 18.97
CA LEU A 163 9.21 13.98 19.49
C LEU A 163 9.27 15.04 20.60
N THR A 164 8.57 16.16 20.43
CA THR A 164 8.46 17.20 21.47
C THR A 164 7.78 16.67 22.73
N PHE A 165 6.68 15.92 22.57
CA PHE A 165 5.90 15.35 23.66
C PHE A 165 6.70 14.37 24.53
N VAL A 166 7.54 13.54 23.91
CA VAL A 166 8.42 12.60 24.65
C VAL A 166 9.71 13.24 25.16
N ALA A 167 9.85 14.57 25.03
CA ALA A 167 11.06 15.32 25.35
C ALA A 167 12.32 14.73 24.68
N PHE A 168 12.22 14.39 23.39
CA PHE A 168 13.34 13.86 22.63
C PHE A 168 14.49 14.89 22.59
N PRO A 169 15.74 14.49 22.90
CA PRO A 169 16.86 15.42 22.96
C PRO A 169 17.25 15.94 21.56
N SER A 170 17.25 17.26 21.38
CA SER A 170 17.47 17.93 20.09
C SER A 170 18.89 17.81 19.52
N HIS A 171 19.87 17.50 20.37
CA HIS A 171 21.31 17.50 20.03
C HIS A 171 22.05 16.26 20.55
N ALA A 172 21.36 15.15 20.76
CA ALA A 172 22.01 13.89 21.12
C ALA A 172 22.81 13.34 19.92
N PRO A 173 24.08 12.93 20.10
CA PRO A 173 24.77 12.13 19.11
C PRO A 173 23.98 10.86 18.77
N ALA A 174 24.03 10.41 17.51
CA ALA A 174 23.28 9.24 17.09
C ALA A 174 23.62 8.00 17.94
N GLY A 175 22.60 7.30 18.42
CA GLY A 175 22.71 6.11 19.27
C GLY A 175 22.94 6.40 20.75
N THR A 176 22.78 7.66 21.21
CA THR A 176 22.99 8.05 22.61
C THR A 176 21.71 8.35 23.37
N VAL A 177 20.55 8.26 22.71
CA VAL A 177 19.26 8.53 23.36
C VAL A 177 18.91 7.42 24.33
N ALA A 178 18.43 7.81 25.52
CA ALA A 178 18.07 6.86 26.56
C ALA A 178 17.02 5.83 26.06
N PRO A 179 17.22 4.53 26.29
CA PRO A 179 16.29 3.49 25.84
C PRO A 179 14.84 3.71 26.32
N GLU A 180 14.67 4.32 27.49
CA GLU A 180 13.35 4.62 28.05
C GLU A 180 12.57 5.65 27.21
N ILE A 181 13.25 6.68 26.69
CA ILE A 181 12.63 7.67 25.79
C ILE A 181 12.18 6.98 24.51
N MET A 182 13.01 6.09 23.96
CA MET A 182 12.69 5.37 22.72
C MET A 182 11.56 4.37 22.90
N ARG A 183 11.50 3.72 24.07
CA ARG A 183 10.38 2.87 24.45
C ARG A 183 9.09 3.68 24.60
N HIS A 184 9.13 4.84 25.26
CA HIS A 184 7.96 5.70 25.42
C HIS A 184 7.48 6.22 24.06
N LEU A 185 8.40 6.63 23.18
CA LEU A 185 8.10 7.02 21.80
C LEU A 185 7.42 5.87 21.04
N ALA A 186 7.96 4.64 21.12
CA ALA A 186 7.34 3.46 20.51
C ALA A 186 5.92 3.20 21.03
N LEU A 187 5.70 3.32 22.34
CA LEU A 187 4.39 3.07 22.97
C LEU A 187 3.31 4.06 22.55
N VAL A 188 3.68 5.31 22.23
CA VAL A 188 2.72 6.32 21.75
C VAL A 188 2.56 6.26 20.22
N TYR A 189 3.68 6.08 19.50
CA TYR A 189 3.71 5.99 18.04
C TYR A 189 2.87 4.83 17.49
N LEU A 190 3.01 3.65 18.09
CA LEU A 190 2.42 2.42 17.59
C LEU A 190 0.88 2.43 17.58
N PRO A 191 0.16 2.78 18.67
CA PRO A 191 -1.29 2.85 18.65
C PRO A 191 -1.83 3.94 17.71
N ILE A 192 -1.12 5.07 17.58
CA ILE A 192 -1.52 6.15 16.66
C ILE A 192 -1.45 5.65 15.22
N THR A 193 -0.29 5.16 14.78
CA THR A 193 -0.11 4.72 13.39
C THR A 193 -0.94 3.49 13.06
N PHE A 194 -1.04 2.52 13.96
CA PHE A 194 -1.89 1.36 13.79
C PHE A 194 -3.37 1.76 13.71
N GLY A 195 -3.83 2.64 14.61
CA GLY A 195 -5.20 3.15 14.62
C GLY A 195 -5.56 3.92 13.35
N MET A 196 -4.66 4.77 12.84
CA MET A 196 -4.86 5.50 11.58
C MET A 196 -4.94 4.57 10.37
N ASN A 197 -4.10 3.54 10.31
CA ASN A 197 -4.14 2.53 9.23
C ASN A 197 -5.42 1.68 9.32
N MET A 198 -5.79 1.23 10.52
CA MET A 198 -7.03 0.47 10.72
C MET A 198 -8.27 1.29 10.37
N LEU A 199 -8.30 2.58 10.74
CA LEU A 199 -9.38 3.49 10.34
C LEU A 199 -9.45 3.65 8.82
N SER A 200 -8.29 3.77 8.15
CA SER A 200 -8.24 3.84 6.69
C SER A 200 -8.82 2.58 6.03
N ILE A 201 -8.40 1.40 6.51
CA ILE A 201 -8.89 0.11 6.04
C ILE A 201 -10.40 -0.01 6.30
N LEU A 202 -10.88 0.37 7.48
CA LEU A 202 -12.30 0.36 7.82
C LEU A 202 -13.13 1.21 6.86
N VAL A 203 -12.67 2.43 6.56
CA VAL A 203 -13.32 3.32 5.59
C VAL A 203 -13.36 2.68 4.18
N LEU A 204 -12.31 1.96 3.78
CA LEU A 204 -12.26 1.26 2.50
C LEU A 204 -13.17 0.04 2.43
N VAL A 205 -13.37 -0.67 3.55
CA VAL A 205 -14.30 -1.81 3.64
C VAL A 205 -15.72 -1.36 3.31
N PHE A 206 -16.18 -0.24 3.88
CA PHE A 206 -17.52 0.31 3.64
C PHE A 206 -17.71 0.93 2.25
N TYR A 207 -16.66 1.07 1.46
CA TYR A 207 -16.74 1.67 0.14
C TYR A 207 -17.34 0.70 -0.89
N ARG A 208 -18.51 1.04 -1.46
CA ARG A 208 -19.33 0.16 -2.33
C ARG A 208 -18.92 0.10 -3.80
N ILE A 209 -17.95 0.90 -4.26
CA ILE A 209 -17.66 1.08 -5.69
C ILE A 209 -17.29 -0.23 -6.41
N ASP A 210 -16.55 -1.13 -5.76
CA ASP A 210 -16.05 -2.36 -6.40
C ASP A 210 -17.18 -3.32 -6.83
N ARG A 211 -18.35 -3.29 -6.17
CA ARG A 211 -19.47 -4.16 -6.53
C ARG A 211 -20.06 -3.77 -7.90
N GLU A 212 -20.15 -2.48 -8.20
CA GLU A 212 -20.74 -1.98 -9.45
C GLU A 212 -19.82 -2.25 -10.66
N THR A 213 -18.50 -2.09 -10.49
CA THR A 213 -17.50 -2.41 -11.52
C THR A 213 -17.33 -3.92 -11.70
N HIS A 214 -17.36 -4.72 -10.62
CA HIS A 214 -17.32 -6.17 -10.71
C HIS A 214 -18.57 -6.75 -11.40
N GLU A 215 -19.77 -6.30 -11.02
CA GLU A 215 -21.02 -6.72 -11.65
C GLU A 215 -21.06 -6.31 -13.13
N ARG A 216 -20.51 -5.15 -13.50
CA ARG A 216 -20.36 -4.74 -14.91
C ARG A 216 -19.35 -5.58 -15.69
N ASN A 217 -18.19 -5.89 -15.13
CA ASN A 217 -17.20 -6.74 -15.81
C ASN A 217 -17.76 -8.15 -16.06
N VAL A 218 -18.51 -8.69 -15.09
CA VAL A 218 -19.22 -9.97 -15.24
C VAL A 218 -20.30 -9.87 -16.33
N ALA A 219 -21.06 -8.78 -16.40
CA ALA A 219 -22.07 -8.57 -17.44
C ALA A 219 -21.45 -8.41 -18.85
N ALA A 220 -20.34 -7.68 -18.99
CA ALA A 220 -19.64 -7.51 -20.27
C ALA A 220 -19.06 -8.84 -20.78
N LEU A 221 -18.43 -9.63 -19.90
CA LEU A 221 -17.90 -10.96 -20.24
C LEU A 221 -19.01 -11.98 -20.57
N ALA A 222 -20.22 -11.80 -20.02
CA ALA A 222 -21.39 -12.60 -20.38
C ALA A 222 -21.92 -12.24 -21.78
N GLY A 223 -21.85 -10.96 -22.18
CA GLY A 223 -22.26 -10.49 -23.51
C GLY A 223 -21.32 -10.90 -24.66
N GLU A 224 -20.01 -10.98 -24.42
CA GLU A 224 -19.05 -11.48 -25.42
C GLU A 224 -19.21 -12.99 -25.70
N LYS A 225 -19.56 -13.79 -24.69
CA LYS A 225 -19.80 -15.23 -24.87
C LYS A 225 -21.00 -15.54 -25.77
N THR A 226 -21.98 -14.65 -25.86
CA THR A 226 -23.14 -14.82 -26.76
C THR A 226 -22.84 -14.48 -28.23
N VAL A 227 -21.77 -13.75 -28.54
CA VAL A 227 -21.40 -13.40 -29.92
C VAL A 227 -20.44 -14.42 -30.53
N GLY A 228 -19.68 -15.16 -29.70
CA GLY A 228 -18.74 -16.20 -30.15
C GLY A 228 -19.34 -17.56 -30.54
N ASP A 229 -20.66 -17.76 -30.38
CA ASP A 229 -21.37 -19.03 -30.67
C ASP A 229 -22.27 -18.94 -31.92
N ALA A 230 -22.13 -17.88 -32.72
CA ALA A 230 -22.72 -17.85 -34.06
C ALA A 230 -21.93 -18.82 -34.96
N GLY A 231 -22.43 -20.05 -35.07
CA GLY A 231 -21.88 -21.13 -35.87
C GLY A 231 -21.60 -20.75 -37.33
N PRO A 232 -20.77 -21.55 -38.04
CA PRO A 232 -20.25 -21.19 -39.36
C PRO A 232 -21.39 -20.91 -40.35
N PRO A 233 -21.19 -19.95 -41.28
CA PRO A 233 -22.21 -19.58 -42.26
C PRO A 233 -22.61 -20.80 -43.12
N PRO A 234 -23.88 -20.91 -43.54
CA PRO A 234 -24.38 -22.06 -44.27
C PRO A 234 -23.61 -22.25 -45.60
N GLU A 235 -23.19 -23.49 -45.84
CA GLU A 235 -22.56 -23.91 -47.10
C GLU A 235 -23.48 -23.59 -48.29
N ALA A 236 -22.92 -22.93 -49.31
CA ALA A 236 -23.62 -22.66 -50.55
C ALA A 236 -23.92 -23.97 -51.29
N GLU A 237 -25.19 -24.23 -51.58
CA GLU A 237 -25.63 -25.38 -52.37
C GLU A 237 -25.00 -25.38 -53.78
N PRO A 238 -24.60 -26.55 -54.32
CA PRO A 238 -24.06 -26.65 -55.66
C PRO A 238 -25.19 -26.58 -56.68
N VAL A 239 -25.18 -25.56 -57.54
CA VAL A 239 -26.05 -25.48 -58.72
C VAL A 239 -25.57 -26.53 -59.73
N ILE A 240 -26.27 -27.67 -59.76
CA ILE A 240 -26.12 -28.71 -60.78
C ILE A 240 -26.67 -28.15 -62.09
N ALA A 241 -25.78 -27.84 -63.03
CA ALA A 241 -26.16 -27.59 -64.42
C ALA A 241 -26.42 -28.94 -65.11
N SER A 242 -27.70 -29.30 -65.28
CA SER A 242 -28.13 -30.34 -66.21
C SER A 242 -28.84 -29.71 -67.42
N ALA A 243 -28.40 -30.17 -68.59
CA ALA A 243 -28.74 -29.77 -69.95
C ALA A 243 -30.24 -29.64 -70.30
N GLY A 244 -30.49 -28.78 -71.30
CA GLY A 244 -31.73 -28.64 -72.06
C GLY A 244 -31.63 -27.49 -73.05
#